data_AF-F6EJX6-F1
#
_entry.id   AF-F6EJX6-F1
#
_cell.length_a   1.000
_cell.length_b   1.000
_cell.length_c   1.000
_cell.angle_alpha   90.00
_cell.angle_beta   90.00
_cell.angle_gamma   90.00
#
_symmetry.space_group_name_H-M   'P 1'
#
loop_
_entity.id
_entity.type
_entity.pdbx_description
1 polymer ?
#
loop_
_entity_poly.entity_id
_entity_poly.type
_entity_poly.pdbx_seq_one_letter_code
_entity_poly.pdbx_strand_id
1 'polypeptide(L)'
;MGAVKPDRRIFQHALREAGIRADRTVYVGNRLDTDIRPAQSLGMRAVWMLRGEAPPAPTERQLSEPDAVISSLTGLPLVLERFAGREPTPPSAVRVHSAAKVEAPR
;
A
#
# COMPACT_ATOMS: atom_id res chain seq x y z
N MET A 1 -4.28 -7.17 -22.87
CA MET A 1 -5.64 -7.32 -22.28
C MET A 1 -6.23 -5.92 -22.10
N GLY A 2 -7.46 -5.68 -22.54
CA GLY A 2 -8.16 -4.38 -22.41
C GLY A 2 -9.02 -4.29 -21.15
N ALA A 3 -8.48 -4.63 -19.97
CA ALA A 3 -9.20 -4.58 -18.71
C ALA A 3 -8.61 -3.49 -17.80
N VAL A 4 -9.48 -2.68 -17.20
CA VAL A 4 -9.12 -1.62 -16.25
C VAL A 4 -9.83 -1.88 -14.93
N LYS A 5 -9.27 -1.39 -13.82
CA LYS A 5 -9.96 -1.39 -12.53
C LYS A 5 -11.33 -0.72 -12.68
N PRO A 6 -12.41 -1.27 -12.08
CA PRO A 6 -12.47 -2.33 -11.06
C PRO A 6 -12.46 -3.77 -11.60
N ASP A 7 -12.29 -3.99 -12.91
CA ASP A 7 -12.37 -5.34 -13.48
C ASP A 7 -11.34 -6.28 -12.83
N ARG A 8 -11.85 -7.35 -12.18
CA ARG A 8 -11.05 -8.32 -11.42
C ARG A 8 -9.97 -8.99 -12.26
N ARG A 9 -10.12 -9.03 -13.60
CA ARG A 9 -9.13 -9.62 -14.50
C ARG A 9 -7.76 -8.95 -14.41
N ILE A 10 -7.68 -7.65 -14.13
CA ILE A 10 -6.38 -6.96 -13.97
C ILE A 10 -5.65 -7.44 -12.71
N PHE A 11 -6.39 -7.61 -11.60
CA PHE A 11 -5.86 -8.11 -10.33
C PHE A 11 -5.46 -9.58 -10.43
N GLN A 12 -6.31 -10.40 -11.06
CA GLN A 12 -6.00 -11.82 -11.31
C GLN A 12 -4.79 -11.99 -12.22
N HIS A 13 -4.62 -11.10 -13.22
CA HIS A 13 -3.42 -11.10 -14.04
C HIS A 13 -2.19 -10.75 -13.21
N ALA A 14 -2.23 -9.70 -12.40
CA ALA A 14 -1.12 -9.34 -11.51
C ALA A 14 -0.73 -10.48 -10.55
N LEU A 15 -1.72 -11.18 -9.97
CA LEU A 15 -1.46 -12.38 -9.14
C LEU A 15 -0.78 -13.51 -9.92
N ARG A 16 -1.25 -13.78 -11.15
CA ARG A 16 -0.64 -14.81 -12.01
C ARG A 16 0.80 -14.46 -12.37
N GLU A 17 1.06 -13.22 -12.76
CA GLU A 17 2.42 -12.75 -13.09
C GLU A 17 3.35 -12.80 -11.87
N ALA A 18 2.83 -12.44 -10.69
CA ALA A 18 3.60 -12.51 -9.45
C ALA A 18 3.82 -13.95 -8.96
N GLY A 19 3.01 -14.92 -9.39
CA GLY A 19 3.04 -16.29 -8.89
C GLY A 19 2.66 -16.42 -7.41
N ILE A 20 1.98 -15.43 -6.83
CA ILE A 20 1.62 -15.37 -5.40
C ILE A 20 0.11 -15.55 -5.25
N ARG A 21 -0.30 -16.28 -4.20
CA ARG A 21 -1.71 -16.43 -3.84
C ARG A 21 -2.29 -15.12 -3.28
N ALA A 22 -3.57 -14.86 -3.56
CA ALA A 22 -4.23 -13.64 -3.10
C ALA A 22 -4.14 -13.42 -1.57
N ASP A 23 -4.30 -14.48 -0.77
CA ASP A 23 -4.19 -14.44 0.70
C ASP A 23 -2.78 -14.11 1.24
N ARG A 24 -1.78 -14.14 0.36
CA ARG A 24 -0.38 -13.74 0.61
C ARG A 24 -0.02 -12.42 -0.08
N THR A 25 -1.01 -11.69 -0.60
CA THR A 25 -0.82 -10.42 -1.30
C THR A 25 -1.51 -9.28 -0.56
N VAL A 26 -0.85 -8.11 -0.57
CA VAL A 26 -1.43 -6.84 -0.11
C VAL A 26 -1.57 -5.90 -1.30
N TYR A 27 -2.77 -5.40 -1.54
CA TYR A 27 -3.02 -4.36 -2.54
C TYR A 27 -3.05 -2.98 -1.88
N VAL A 28 -2.31 -2.02 -2.41
CA VAL A 28 -2.32 -0.63 -1.93
C VAL A 28 -2.91 0.26 -3.02
N GLY A 29 -3.99 0.97 -2.72
CA GLY A 29 -4.70 1.82 -3.69
C GLY A 29 -5.33 3.03 -3.03
N ASN A 30 -5.73 4.02 -3.82
CA ASN A 30 -6.32 5.27 -3.32
C ASN A 30 -7.82 5.38 -3.57
N ARG A 31 -8.41 4.46 -4.33
CA ARG A 31 -9.85 4.42 -4.60
C ARG A 31 -10.54 3.23 -3.96
N LEU A 32 -11.52 3.51 -3.11
CA LEU A 32 -12.24 2.46 -2.39
C LEU A 32 -13.01 1.52 -3.35
N ASP A 33 -13.64 2.10 -4.37
CA ASP A 33 -14.50 1.42 -5.35
C ASP A 33 -13.71 0.62 -6.39
N THR A 34 -12.59 1.16 -6.90
CA THR A 34 -11.83 0.54 -7.97
C THR A 34 -10.63 -0.27 -7.51
N ASP A 35 -10.11 -0.01 -6.31
CA ASP A 35 -8.88 -0.63 -5.84
C ASP A 35 -9.17 -1.60 -4.70
N ILE A 36 -9.78 -1.09 -3.63
CA ILE A 36 -9.90 -1.79 -2.35
C ILE A 36 -10.91 -2.93 -2.44
N ARG A 37 -12.17 -2.61 -2.78
CA ARG A 37 -13.24 -3.62 -2.85
C ARG A 37 -12.93 -4.74 -3.86
N PRO A 38 -12.44 -4.46 -5.08
CA PRO A 38 -12.11 -5.52 -6.04
C PRO A 38 -10.94 -6.40 -5.57
N ALA A 39 -9.90 -5.83 -4.96
CA ALA A 39 -8.79 -6.59 -4.39
C ALA A 39 -9.25 -7.52 -3.26
N GLN A 40 -10.01 -6.99 -2.30
CA GLN A 40 -10.55 -7.78 -1.18
C GLN A 40 -11.49 -8.88 -1.66
N SER A 41 -12.31 -8.62 -2.68
CA SER A 41 -13.20 -9.65 -3.25
C SER A 41 -12.44 -10.89 -3.75
N LEU A 42 -11.17 -10.72 -4.15
CA LEU A 42 -10.29 -11.82 -4.60
C LEU A 42 -9.51 -12.48 -3.46
N GLY A 43 -9.69 -12.03 -2.21
CA GLY A 43 -9.01 -12.56 -1.03
C GLY A 43 -7.67 -11.90 -0.72
N MET A 44 -7.33 -10.77 -1.38
CA MET A 44 -6.18 -9.96 -0.98
C MET A 44 -6.49 -9.16 0.28
N ARG A 45 -5.46 -8.86 1.08
CA ARG A 45 -5.54 -7.75 2.02
C ARG A 45 -5.42 -6.43 1.27
N ALA A 46 -6.15 -5.40 1.68
CA ALA A 46 -6.14 -4.11 1.01
C ALA A 46 -5.85 -2.95 1.97
N VAL A 47 -4.95 -2.06 1.56
CA VAL A 47 -4.58 -0.84 2.28
C VAL A 47 -5.07 0.36 1.48
N TRP A 48 -5.92 1.16 2.10
CA TRP A 48 -6.44 2.37 1.49
C TRP A 48 -5.55 3.57 1.79
N MET A 49 -5.02 4.18 0.73
CA MET A 49 -4.24 5.41 0.80
C MET A 49 -5.15 6.63 0.67
N LEU A 50 -5.28 7.41 1.74
CA LEU A 50 -6.05 8.66 1.76
C LEU A 50 -5.29 9.82 1.10
N ARG A 51 -4.91 9.64 -0.16
CA ARG A 51 -4.20 10.63 -0.98
C ARG A 51 -4.61 10.53 -2.44
N GLY A 52 -4.67 11.68 -3.14
CA GLY A 52 -5.01 11.71 -4.56
C GLY A 52 -6.50 11.53 -4.78
N GLU A 53 -6.91 10.46 -5.45
CA GLU A 53 -8.33 10.18 -5.80
C GLU A 53 -9.17 9.67 -4.61
N ALA A 54 -8.60 9.61 -3.40
CA ALA A 54 -9.37 9.37 -2.19
C ALA A 54 -10.26 10.60 -1.87
N PRO A 55 -11.47 10.40 -1.32
CA PRO A 55 -12.31 11.51 -0.89
C PRO A 55 -11.64 12.29 0.24
N PRO A 56 -11.81 13.62 0.30
CA PRO A 56 -11.16 14.47 1.30
C PRO A 56 -11.66 14.20 2.73
N ALA A 57 -12.89 13.69 2.87
CA ALA A 57 -13.49 13.31 4.14
C ALA A 57 -14.20 11.94 4.00
N PRO A 58 -13.47 10.83 4.17
CA PRO A 58 -14.08 9.51 4.22
C PRO A 58 -15.07 9.38 5.38
N THR A 59 -16.21 8.73 5.15
CA THR A 59 -17.14 8.36 6.22
C THR A 59 -16.56 7.25 7.10
N GLU A 60 -17.03 7.13 8.33
CA GLU A 60 -16.65 6.03 9.23
C GLU A 60 -16.88 4.65 8.60
N ARG A 61 -18.00 4.49 7.89
CA ARG A 61 -18.32 3.28 7.14
C ARG A 61 -17.23 2.98 6.11
N GLN A 62 -16.77 3.97 5.34
CA GLN A 62 -15.70 3.77 4.35
C GLN A 62 -14.35 3.43 5.01
N LEU A 63 -14.04 4.05 6.15
CA LEU A 63 -12.81 3.77 6.90
C LEU A 63 -12.76 2.36 7.48
N SER A 64 -13.92 1.74 7.72
CA SER A 64 -14.03 0.36 8.22
C SER A 64 -13.92 -0.74 7.15
N GLU A 65 -14.03 -0.40 5.87
CA GLU A 65 -14.00 -1.37 4.75
C GLU A 65 -12.60 -1.96 4.46
N PRO A 66 -11.52 -1.16 4.32
CA PRO A 66 -10.18 -1.70 4.07
C PRO A 66 -9.58 -2.38 5.32
N ASP A 67 -8.63 -3.27 5.11
CA ASP A 67 -7.87 -3.92 6.19
C ASP A 67 -6.96 -2.91 6.93
N ALA A 68 -6.52 -1.85 6.25
CA ALA A 68 -5.80 -0.74 6.83
C ALA A 68 -6.00 0.56 6.06
N VAL A 69 -5.79 1.69 6.73
CA VAL A 69 -5.83 3.02 6.14
C VAL A 69 -4.53 3.75 6.45
N ILE A 70 -3.93 4.38 5.44
CA ILE A 70 -2.72 5.21 5.58
C ILE A 70 -2.89 6.52 4.82
N SER A 71 -2.29 7.60 5.30
CA SER A 71 -2.23 8.88 4.56
C SER A 71 -0.91 9.06 3.78
N SER A 72 0.09 8.20 4.06
CA SER A 72 1.41 8.22 3.44
C SER A 72 1.98 6.82 3.32
N LEU A 73 2.77 6.56 2.27
CA LEU A 73 3.53 5.31 2.09
C LEU A 73 4.52 5.05 3.24
N THR A 74 4.94 6.08 3.98
CA THR A 74 5.76 5.91 5.19
C THR A 74 5.08 5.07 6.27
N GLY A 75 3.74 5.01 6.29
CA GLY A 75 2.98 4.17 7.21
C GLY A 75 2.86 2.70 6.78
N LEU A 76 3.21 2.38 5.52
CA LEU A 76 3.04 1.03 4.98
C LEU A 76 3.87 -0.03 5.72
N PRO A 77 5.15 0.18 6.08
CA PRO A 77 5.92 -0.83 6.81
C PRO A 77 5.23 -1.29 8.10
N LEU A 78 4.71 -0.35 8.89
CA LEU A 78 3.98 -0.67 10.13
C LEU A 78 2.74 -1.54 9.89
N VAL A 79 1.98 -1.23 8.83
CA VAL A 79 0.81 -2.02 8.43
C VAL A 79 1.22 -3.43 8.01
N LEU A 80 2.32 -3.58 7.28
CA LEU A 80 2.82 -4.88 6.84
C LEU A 80 3.30 -5.75 8.01
N GLU A 81 4.02 -5.17 8.99
CA GLU A 81 4.41 -5.91 10.20
C GLU A 81 3.19 -6.42 10.97
N ARG A 82 2.16 -5.57 11.14
CA ARG A 82 0.90 -5.95 11.76
C ARG A 82 0.23 -7.11 11.01
N PHE A 83 0.21 -7.08 9.68
CA PHE A 83 -0.33 -8.16 8.85
C PHE A 83 0.49 -9.45 8.92
N ALA A 84 1.79 -9.35 9.15
CA ALA A 84 2.68 -10.48 9.35
C ALA A 84 2.61 -11.06 10.78
N GLY A 85 1.86 -10.41 11.69
CA GLY A 85 1.83 -10.79 13.11
C GLY A 85 3.15 -10.52 13.83
N ARG A 86 3.95 -9.58 13.32
CA ARG A 86 5.25 -9.19 13.87
C ARG A 86 5.11 -7.89 14.66
N GLU A 87 5.95 -7.72 15.68
CA GLU A 87 6.04 -6.44 16.38
C GLU A 87 6.56 -5.35 15.43
N PRO A 88 6.04 -4.11 15.50
CA PRO A 88 6.56 -3.00 14.72
C PRO A 88 8.06 -2.84 14.92
N THR A 89 8.85 -3.03 13.86
CA THR A 89 10.26 -2.65 13.92
C THR A 89 10.32 -1.11 13.96
N PRO A 90 10.84 -0.49 15.03
CA PRO A 90 10.94 0.97 15.10
C PRO A 90 11.78 1.46 13.91
N PRO A 91 11.47 2.64 13.33
CA PRO A 91 12.21 3.16 12.21
C PRO A 91 13.68 3.30 12.63
N SER A 92 14.55 2.44 12.10
CA SER A 92 15.99 2.59 12.24
C SER A 92 16.37 3.94 11.63
N ALA A 93 16.96 4.83 12.44
CA ALA A 93 17.35 6.15 12.03
C ALA A 93 18.09 6.09 10.69
N VAL A 94 17.52 6.74 9.67
CA VAL A 94 18.16 6.90 8.37
C VAL A 94 19.49 7.62 8.63
N ARG A 95 20.62 6.90 8.51
CA ARG A 95 21.93 7.54 8.48
C ARG A 95 22.02 8.34 7.19
N VAL A 96 21.76 9.63 7.31
CA VAL A 96 22.03 10.60 6.25
C VAL A 96 23.55 10.55 6.03
N HIS A 97 23.98 9.99 4.90
CA HIS A 97 25.38 10.09 4.49
C HIS A 97 25.59 11.55 4.08
N SER A 98 26.12 12.37 4.99
CA SER A 98 26.57 13.72 4.67
C SER A 98 27.71 13.61 3.66
N ALA A 99 27.49 14.13 2.46
CA ALA A 99 28.55 14.29 1.46
C ALA A 99 29.61 15.27 2.01
N ALA A 100 30.87 14.86 1.95
CA ALA A 100 32.01 15.67 2.34
C ALA A 100 32.16 16.88 1.41
N LYS A 101 32.35 18.06 1.99
CA LYS A 101 32.82 19.27 1.29
C LYS A 101 34.31 19.11 1.04
N VAL A 102 34.72 18.91 -0.21
CA VAL A 102 36.12 19.03 -0.63
C VAL A 102 36.43 20.52 -0.77
N GLU A 103 37.24 21.06 0.11
CA GLU A 103 37.88 22.37 -0.08
C GLU A 103 39.17 22.17 -0.91
N ALA A 104 39.25 22.87 -2.03
CA ALA A 104 40.43 22.93 -2.89
C ALA A 104 41.47 23.92 -2.32
N PRO A 105 42.77 23.68 -2.49
CA PRO A 105 43.81 24.51 -1.89
C PRO A 105 44.02 25.81 -2.67
N ARG A 106 44.34 26.89 -1.93
CA ARG A 106 45.17 28.00 -2.41
C ARG A 106 46.29 28.23 -1.42
#